data_AF-A0A2E4BUY2-F1
#
_entry.id   AF-A0A2E4BUY2-F1
#
_cell.length_a   1.000
_cell.length_b   1.000
_cell.length_c   1.000
_cell.angle_alpha   90.00
_cell.angle_beta   90.00
_cell.angle_gamma   90.00
#
_symmetry.space_group_name_H-M   'P 1'
#
loop_
_entity.id
_entity.type
_entity.pdbx_description
1 polymer ?
#
loop_
_entity_poly.entity_id
_entity_poly.type
_entity_poly.pdbx_seq_one_letter_code
_entity_poly.pdbx_strand_id
1 'polypeptide(L)' 'MGAHPTKKLTRSRGGKKFTAYRLDKINPGSCPECGAAKLLHRACPKCGFYNGRYTARKLKENSQEINEQSE' A
#
# COMPACT_ATOMS: atom_id res chain seq x y z
N MET A 1 3.62 45.78 -3.51
CA MET A 1 4.42 45.56 -2.29
C MET A 1 3.90 44.28 -1.63
N GLY A 2 4.66 43.18 -1.66
CA GLY A 2 4.26 41.90 -1.06
C GLY A 2 5.01 41.65 0.25
N ALA A 3 4.47 40.78 1.11
CA ALA A 3 5.15 40.39 2.33
C ALA A 3 6.40 39.57 2.01
N HIS A 4 7.57 40.11 2.32
CA HIS A 4 8.85 39.42 2.21
C HIS A 4 9.35 39.01 3.60
N PRO A 5 9.96 37.82 3.77
CA PRO A 5 10.59 37.46 5.03
C PRO A 5 11.64 38.50 5.41
N THR A 6 11.54 39.02 6.63
CA THR A 6 12.44 40.05 7.15
C THR A 6 13.84 39.50 7.41
N LYS A 7 13.97 38.21 7.74
CA LYS A 7 15.24 37.52 8.03
C LYS A 7 15.18 36.05 7.61
N LYS A 8 16.36 35.44 7.43
CA LYS A 8 16.50 33.99 7.22
C LYS A 8 15.99 33.22 8.44
N LEU A 9 15.27 32.12 8.22
CA LEU A 9 14.91 31.19 9.31
C LEU A 9 16.16 30.54 9.91
N THR A 10 16.22 30.50 11.24
CA THR A 10 17.28 29.77 11.95
C THR A 10 17.13 28.26 11.77
N ARG A 11 18.25 27.54 11.84
CA ARG A 11 18.28 26.07 11.70
C ARG A 11 17.32 25.37 12.67
N SER A 12 17.22 25.86 13.92
CA SER A 12 16.29 25.33 14.92
C SER A 12 14.82 25.52 14.52
N ARG A 13 14.43 26.70 14.02
CA ARG A 13 13.04 26.96 13.58
C ARG A 13 12.66 26.12 12.36
N GLY A 14 13.57 25.96 11.41
CA GLY A 14 13.39 25.06 10.27
C GLY A 14 13.24 23.60 10.71
N GLY A 15 14.12 23.11 11.60
CA GLY A 15 14.06 21.76 12.13
C GLY A 15 12.74 21.44 12.84
N LYS A 16 12.28 22.35 13.72
CA LYS A 16 10.97 22.23 14.40
C LYS A 16 9.79 22.21 13.42
N LYS A 17 9.90 22.91 12.28
CA LYS A 17 8.90 22.81 11.22
C LYS A 17 8.91 21.41 10.62
N PHE A 18 10.09 20.84 10.33
CA PHE A 18 10.22 19.51 9.74
C PHE A 18 9.81 18.36 10.66
N THR A 19 9.90 18.50 11.99
CA THR A 19 9.54 17.42 12.93
C THR A 19 8.08 16.96 12.85
N ALA A 20 7.18 17.79 12.33
CA ALA A 20 5.78 17.45 12.14
C ALA A 20 5.51 16.62 10.87
N TYR A 21 6.42 16.61 9.90
CA TYR A 21 6.26 15.89 8.62
C TYR A 21 6.80 14.46 8.72
N ARG A 22 6.34 13.71 9.72
CA ARG A 22 6.71 12.29 9.89
C ARG A 22 5.69 11.40 9.19
N LEU A 23 6.18 10.29 8.65
CA LEU A 23 5.34 9.25 8.06
C LEU A 23 4.91 8.28 9.15
N ASP A 24 3.64 7.91 9.15
CA ASP A 24 3.12 6.86 10.03
C ASP A 24 3.48 5.47 9.49
N LYS A 25 3.68 4.53 10.41
CA LYS A 25 3.93 3.14 10.04
C LYS A 25 2.64 2.48 9.60
N ILE A 26 2.70 1.74 8.50
CA ILE A 26 1.62 0.87 8.05
C ILE A 26 1.77 -0.47 8.77
N ASN A 27 0.68 -0.98 9.34
CA ASN A 27 0.63 -2.32 9.93
C ASN A 27 0.03 -3.30 8.92
N PRO A 28 0.84 -4.12 8.22
CA PRO A 28 0.30 -5.16 7.35
C PRO A 28 -0.17 -6.38 8.17
N GLY A 29 -1.24 -7.02 7.72
CA GLY A 29 -1.67 -8.33 8.20
C GLY A 29 -1.21 -9.45 7.27
N SER A 30 -1.22 -10.70 7.73
CA SER A 30 -0.95 -11.85 6.86
C SER A 30 -2.17 -12.19 6.00
N CYS A 31 -1.91 -12.68 4.77
CA CYS A 31 -2.94 -13.27 3.93
C CYS A 31 -3.17 -14.74 4.33
N PRO A 32 -4.42 -15.19 4.51
CA PRO A 32 -4.71 -16.58 4.89
C PRO A 32 -4.37 -17.61 3.80
N GLU A 33 -4.46 -17.23 2.51
CA GLU A 33 -4.22 -18.16 1.40
C GLU A 33 -2.73 -18.32 1.05
N CYS A 34 -1.98 -17.22 1.03
CA CYS A 34 -0.61 -17.21 0.52
C CYS A 34 0.44 -16.75 1.54
N GLY A 35 0.03 -16.42 2.77
CA GLY A 35 0.92 -15.95 3.83
C GLY A 35 1.54 -14.56 3.61
N ALA A 36 1.36 -13.94 2.44
CA ALA A 36 1.98 -12.66 2.12
C ALA A 36 1.39 -11.50 2.94
N ALA A 37 2.23 -10.51 3.24
CA ALA A 37 1.80 -9.27 3.87
C ALA A 37 0.79 -8.52 2.97
N LYS A 38 -0.37 -8.18 3.54
CA LYS A 38 -1.41 -7.40 2.88
C LYS A 38 -1.90 -6.27 3.78
N LEU A 39 -2.45 -5.24 3.16
CA LEU A 39 -3.17 -4.19 3.89
C LEU A 39 -4.48 -4.76 4.44
N LEU A 40 -4.86 -4.32 5.65
CA LEU A 40 -6.14 -4.67 6.24
C LEU A 40 -7.28 -4.18 5.33
N HIS A 41 -8.37 -4.96 5.26
CA HIS A 41 -9.56 -4.69 4.45
C HIS A 41 -9.33 -4.53 2.94
N ARG A 42 -8.17 -4.95 2.41
CA ARG A 42 -7.90 -4.98 0.96
C ARG A 42 -7.67 -6.41 0.47
N ALA A 43 -7.94 -6.62 -0.82
CA ALA A 43 -7.54 -7.84 -1.49
C ALA A 43 -6.02 -7.99 -1.51
N CYS A 44 -5.55 -9.22 -1.35
CA CYS A 44 -4.11 -9.49 -1.41
C CYS A 44 -3.57 -9.16 -2.81
N PRO A 45 -2.50 -8.37 -2.94
CA PRO A 45 -1.93 -8.04 -4.24
C PRO A 45 -1.28 -9.23 -4.93
N LYS A 46 -0.84 -10.26 -4.17
CA LYS A 46 -0.24 -11.47 -4.73
C LYS A 46 -1.29 -12.47 -5.23
N CYS A 47 -2.27 -12.82 -4.40
CA CYS A 47 -3.20 -13.91 -4.71
C CYS A 47 -4.63 -13.45 -5.03
N GLY A 48 -4.93 -12.15 -4.97
CA GLY A 48 -6.26 -11.62 -5.28
C GLY A 48 -7.37 -12.05 -4.31
N PHE A 49 -7.03 -12.62 -3.14
CA PHE A 49 -8.02 -13.14 -2.18
C PHE A 49 -8.47 -12.09 -1.16
N TYR A 50 -9.78 -12.02 -0.93
CA TYR A 50 -10.42 -11.26 0.15
C TYR A 50 -11.73 -11.94 0.60
N ASN A 51 -11.84 -12.28 1.89
CA ASN A 51 -13.06 -12.80 2.52
C ASN A 51 -13.76 -13.93 1.73
N GLY A 52 -13.01 -14.97 1.34
CA GLY A 52 -13.56 -16.14 0.65
C GLY A 52 -13.83 -15.92 -0.85
N ARG A 53 -13.47 -14.76 -1.41
CA ARG A 53 -13.63 -14.45 -2.83
C ARG A 53 -12.30 -14.13 -3.48
N TYR A 54 -12.14 -14.60 -4.71
CA TYR A 54 -11.04 -14.23 -5.59
C TYR A 54 -11.46 -13.06 -6.47
N THR A 55 -10.52 -12.17 -6.78
CA THR A 55 -10.73 -11.13 -7.78
C THR A 55 -10.96 -11.75 -9.16
N ALA A 56 -11.74 -11.05 -9.99
CA ALA A 56 -12.05 -11.48 -11.36
C ALA A 56 -10.82 -11.77 -12.22
N ARG A 57 -9.68 -11.13 -11.90
CA ARG A 57 -8.40 -11.39 -12.58
C ARG A 57 -7.88 -12.80 -12.29
N LYS A 58 -7.88 -13.22 -11.02
CA LYS A 58 -7.36 -14.53 -10.64
C LYS A 58 -8.25 -15.68 -11.13
N LEU A 59 -9.57 -15.44 -11.21
CA LEU A 59 -10.51 -16.42 -11.77
C LEU A 59 -10.25 -16.68 -13.27
N LYS A 60 -9.85 -15.64 -14.04
CA LYS A 60 -9.49 -15.78 -15.46
C LYS A 60 -8.19 -16.55 -15.63
N GLU A 61 -7.17 -16.23 -14.84
CA GLU A 61 -5.88 -16.94 -14.85
C GLU A 61 -6.10 -18.44 -14.54
N ASN A 62 -6.84 -18.77 -13.48
CA ASN A 62 -7.17 -20.16 -13.15
C ASN A 62 -7.92 -20.90 -14.28
N SER A 63 -8.81 -20.23 -15.01
CA SER A 63 -9.54 -20.87 -16.13
C SER A 63 -8.66 -21.16 -17.35
N GLN A 64 -7.62 -20.37 -17.57
CA GLN A 64 -6.65 -20.58 -18.64
C GLN A 64 -5.74 -21.76 -18.31
N GLU A 65 -5.26 -21.84 -17.07
CA GLU A 65 -4.46 -22.96 -16.57
C GLU A 65 -5.20 -24.30 -16.67
N ILE A 66 -6.51 -24.32 -16.39
CA ILE A 66 -7.33 -25.55 -16.51
C ILE A 66 -7.46 -26.01 -17.96
N ASN A 67 -7.63 -25.08 -18.90
CA ASN A 67 -7.75 -25.43 -20.32
C ASN A 67 -6.42 -25.97 -20.87
N GLU A 68 -5.29 -25.37 -20.50
CA GLU A 68 -3.95 -25.82 -20.92
C GLU A 68 -3.54 -27.18 -20.33
N GLN A 69 -4.08 -27.57 -19.17
CA GLN A 69 -3.85 -28.90 -18.57
C GLN A 69 -4.69 -30.02 -19.18
N SER A 70 -5.71 -29.66 -19.98
CA SER A 70 -6.63 -30.60 -20.62
C SER A 70 -6.31 -30.89 -22.09
N GLU A 71 -5.27 -30.26 -22.64
CA GLU A 71 -4.67 -30.52 -23.95
C GLU A 71 -3.36 -31.30 -23.81
#